data_AF-A0A1Q8S3U4-F1
#
_entry.id   AF-A0A1Q8S3U4-F1
#
_cell.length_a   1.000
_cell.length_b   1.000
_cell.length_c   1.000
_cell.angle_alpha   90.00
_cell.angle_beta   90.00
_cell.angle_gamma   90.00
#
_symmetry.space_group_name_H-M   'P 1'
#
loop_
_entity.id
_entity.type
_entity.pdbx_description
1 polymer ?
#
loop_
_entity_poly.entity_id
_entity_poly.type
_entity_poly.pdbx_seq_one_letter_code
_entity_poly.pdbx_strand_id
1 'polypeptide(L)'
;MLGRGISWPTSSGELPTGPPSYFVHKAHNLGERVEYPIGTGFSSGNVTAANDAETADQFVGFWKNFVHTFDLQNKRIFISGESYAGVYVPFVGAAMLDKNDPTYFDVKGAVYYNPVMPHGDNLGFSHAALPAFHRYWENVFGLPSKVKEVLNKDNEKCGLDNYLNKHLTYPPPARPWPKVDNCHITAHFRQSINVTNPCFNIYHILDQCPVVLDALGIPSIIYAPPGFKLWFNCPECHVPVDHPTWRECQDHVYIDHNAITNGTEHEQRFQTIVERTNNVHVASGQADYMIQPNVTTLAIQGTIWNGKQGFQEKPSAELLLPTINNNDDNVPSWAGGNVQGTVHTERGFTHSAARLSGHMVPQYAPAVAFRHVEHLLGRVKSLSSGAPWSVNISTSFKWPY
;
A
#
# COMPACT_ATOMS: atom_id res chain seq x y z
N MET A 1 -7.79 -7.28 -4.33
CA MET A 1 -7.26 -5.91 -4.47
C MET A 1 -6.38 -5.85 -5.69
N LEU A 2 -6.62 -4.88 -6.57
CA LEU A 2 -5.63 -4.43 -7.55
C LEU A 2 -4.57 -3.63 -6.79
N GLY A 3 -3.58 -4.32 -6.21
CA GLY A 3 -2.28 -3.68 -6.05
C GLY A 3 -1.65 -3.66 -7.43
N ARG A 4 -1.07 -2.53 -7.86
CA ARG A 4 -0.18 -2.54 -9.03
C ARG A 4 1.02 -3.41 -8.69
N GLY A 5 0.87 -4.70 -8.93
CA GLY A 5 1.95 -5.67 -8.95
C GLY A 5 2.77 -5.40 -10.20
N ILE A 6 3.48 -4.27 -10.18
CA ILE A 6 4.47 -3.80 -11.14
C ILE A 6 3.85 -3.62 -12.53
N SER A 7 3.18 -2.49 -12.77
CA SER A 7 2.87 -2.03 -14.12
C SER A 7 3.84 -0.89 -14.46
N TRP A 8 4.84 -1.19 -15.29
CA TRP A 8 5.77 -0.18 -15.78
C TRP A 8 4.98 0.86 -16.58
N PRO A 9 5.11 2.17 -16.29
CA PRO A 9 4.72 3.18 -17.27
C PRO A 9 5.64 2.99 -18.48
N THR A 10 5.10 2.43 -19.56
CA THR A 10 5.83 2.23 -20.81
C THR A 10 5.53 3.38 -21.75
N SER A 11 6.57 3.91 -22.41
CA SER A 11 6.41 4.92 -23.46
C SER A 11 5.61 4.40 -24.67
N SER A 12 5.51 3.08 -24.82
CA SER A 12 4.79 2.40 -25.91
C SER A 12 3.35 2.02 -25.57
N GLY A 13 2.94 2.04 -24.30
CA GLY A 13 1.65 1.50 -23.86
C GLY A 13 1.54 -0.04 -23.94
N GLU A 14 2.62 -0.73 -24.31
CA GLU A 14 2.70 -2.18 -24.36
C GLU A 14 3.21 -2.75 -23.02
N LEU A 15 2.78 -3.97 -22.69
CA LEU A 15 3.36 -4.72 -21.56
C LEU A 15 4.77 -5.22 -21.93
N PRO A 16 5.72 -5.23 -20.98
CA PRO A 16 7.05 -5.80 -21.22
C PRO A 16 6.98 -7.27 -21.60
N THR A 17 7.92 -7.70 -22.45
CA THR A 17 8.09 -9.10 -22.84
C THR A 17 8.82 -9.90 -21.74
N GLY A 18 8.10 -10.23 -20.67
CA GLY A 18 8.55 -11.14 -19.61
C GLY A 18 8.29 -10.64 -18.19
N PRO A 19 8.32 -11.53 -17.18
CA PRO A 19 8.10 -11.14 -15.80
C PRO A 19 9.25 -10.25 -15.27
N PRO A 20 8.97 -9.22 -14.47
CA PRO A 20 10.00 -8.39 -13.84
C PRO A 20 10.99 -9.24 -13.02
N SER A 21 12.24 -8.77 -12.88
CA SER A 21 13.25 -9.54 -12.13
C SER A 21 12.87 -9.78 -10.66
N TYR A 22 12.14 -8.84 -10.06
CA TYR A 22 11.61 -8.88 -8.69
C TYR A 22 10.13 -9.26 -8.65
N PHE A 23 9.67 -10.10 -9.58
CA PHE A 23 8.30 -10.56 -9.57
C PHE A 23 8.03 -11.44 -8.34
N VAL A 24 7.02 -11.08 -7.54
CA VAL A 24 6.73 -11.75 -6.26
C VAL A 24 6.45 -13.25 -6.40
N HIS A 25 5.95 -13.69 -7.56
CA HIS A 25 5.74 -15.11 -7.85
C HIS A 25 7.05 -15.93 -7.87
N LYS A 26 8.22 -15.30 -7.98
CA LYS A 26 9.49 -16.02 -7.77
C LYS A 26 9.64 -16.53 -6.33
N ALA A 27 8.93 -15.95 -5.36
CA ALA A 27 9.00 -16.30 -3.94
C ALA A 27 7.92 -17.31 -3.48
N HIS A 28 6.88 -17.57 -4.28
CA HIS A 28 5.76 -18.44 -3.89
C HIS A 28 5.19 -19.25 -5.07
N ASN A 29 4.53 -20.37 -4.75
CA ASN A 29 4.09 -21.35 -5.76
C ASN A 29 2.81 -20.95 -6.51
N LEU A 30 1.95 -20.12 -5.89
CA LEU A 30 0.70 -19.62 -6.48
C LEU A 30 0.46 -18.20 -5.97
N GLY A 31 0.09 -17.28 -6.86
CA GLY A 31 -0.29 -15.92 -6.48
C GLY A 31 -1.52 -15.52 -7.26
N GLU A 32 -2.56 -15.11 -6.57
CA GLU A 32 -3.83 -14.76 -7.17
C GLU A 32 -4.08 -13.26 -7.02
N ARG A 33 -4.47 -12.61 -8.11
CA ARG A 33 -4.92 -11.21 -8.10
C ARG A 33 -6.43 -11.22 -8.24
N VAL A 34 -7.12 -10.80 -7.19
CA VAL A 34 -8.59 -10.80 -7.16
C VAL A 34 -9.09 -9.36 -7.30
N GLU A 35 -9.97 -9.09 -8.26
CA GLU A 35 -10.69 -7.83 -8.34
C GLU A 35 -11.86 -7.87 -7.36
N TYR A 36 -11.88 -6.93 -6.43
CA TYR A 36 -12.74 -6.98 -5.25
C TYR A 36 -12.86 -5.57 -4.68
N PRO A 37 -14.06 -5.16 -4.21
CA PRO A 37 -15.34 -5.89 -4.16
C PRO A 37 -16.15 -5.86 -5.47
N ILE A 38 -17.40 -6.33 -5.45
CA ILE A 38 -18.33 -6.23 -6.59
C ILE A 38 -18.41 -4.76 -7.02
N GLY A 39 -18.34 -4.51 -8.33
CA GLY A 39 -18.21 -3.19 -8.95
C GLY A 39 -16.77 -2.84 -9.37
N THR A 40 -15.77 -3.62 -8.96
CA THR A 40 -14.35 -3.33 -9.25
C THR A 40 -13.87 -4.05 -10.51
N GLY A 41 -13.29 -3.34 -11.48
CA GLY A 41 -12.70 -3.94 -12.68
C GLY A 41 -13.72 -4.77 -13.47
N PHE A 42 -13.44 -6.07 -13.63
CA PHE A 42 -14.30 -7.09 -14.21
C PHE A 42 -15.20 -7.82 -13.20
N SER A 43 -15.07 -7.55 -11.89
CA SER A 43 -15.99 -8.07 -10.87
C SER A 43 -17.33 -7.34 -10.92
N SER A 44 -18.09 -7.61 -11.97
CA SER A 44 -19.41 -7.04 -12.21
C SER A 44 -20.53 -7.75 -11.45
N GLY A 45 -21.60 -7.02 -11.15
CA GLY A 45 -22.79 -7.56 -10.50
C GLY A 45 -23.55 -6.49 -9.75
N ASN A 46 -24.63 -6.89 -9.07
CA ASN A 46 -25.36 -5.97 -8.21
C ASN A 46 -24.57 -5.72 -6.92
N VAL A 47 -24.21 -4.47 -6.67
CA VAL A 47 -23.54 -4.04 -5.44
C VAL A 47 -24.54 -4.14 -4.31
N THR A 48 -24.23 -4.98 -3.32
CA THR A 48 -25.15 -5.31 -2.22
C THR A 48 -24.55 -5.04 -0.84
N ALA A 49 -23.23 -4.89 -0.75
CA ALA A 49 -22.56 -4.64 0.51
C ALA A 49 -22.75 -3.18 0.96
N ALA A 50 -23.08 -2.99 2.23
CA ALA A 50 -23.19 -1.67 2.86
C ALA A 50 -21.89 -1.19 3.53
N ASN A 51 -20.97 -2.11 3.83
CA ASN A 51 -19.78 -1.82 4.62
C ASN A 51 -18.64 -2.83 4.37
N ASP A 52 -17.49 -2.58 4.98
CA ASP A 52 -16.29 -3.40 4.84
C ASP A 52 -16.45 -4.84 5.35
N ALA A 53 -17.28 -5.07 6.38
CA ALA A 53 -17.55 -6.41 6.89
C ALA A 53 -18.35 -7.26 5.90
N GLU A 54 -19.39 -6.69 5.30
CA GLU A 54 -20.20 -7.38 4.28
C GLU A 54 -19.39 -7.70 3.03
N THR A 55 -18.54 -6.77 2.57
CA THR A 55 -17.62 -7.06 1.46
C THR A 55 -16.68 -8.22 1.83
N ALA A 56 -16.13 -8.24 3.06
CA ALA A 56 -15.26 -9.32 3.50
C ALA A 56 -15.97 -10.68 3.57
N ASP A 57 -17.22 -10.73 4.02
CA ASP A 57 -18.03 -11.95 4.02
C ASP A 57 -18.28 -12.48 2.60
N GLN A 58 -18.56 -11.58 1.64
CA GLN A 58 -18.68 -11.93 0.23
C GLN A 58 -17.36 -12.52 -0.31
N PHE A 59 -16.22 -11.91 0.04
CA PHE A 59 -14.91 -12.44 -0.35
C PHE A 59 -14.64 -13.82 0.22
N VAL A 60 -14.99 -14.07 1.48
CA VAL A 60 -14.82 -15.37 2.11
C VAL A 60 -15.66 -16.45 1.40
N GLY A 61 -16.88 -16.11 0.98
CA GLY A 61 -17.72 -16.98 0.15
C GLY A 61 -17.09 -17.30 -1.20
N PHE A 62 -16.63 -16.28 -1.92
CA PHE A 62 -15.89 -16.42 -3.18
C PHE A 62 -14.64 -17.31 -2.99
N TRP A 63 -13.83 -17.02 -1.98
CA TRP A 63 -12.57 -17.71 -1.72
C TRP A 63 -12.79 -19.20 -1.46
N LYS A 64 -13.82 -19.55 -0.68
CA LYS A 64 -14.16 -20.97 -0.45
C LYS A 64 -14.47 -21.69 -1.75
N ASN A 65 -15.28 -21.08 -2.61
CA ASN A 65 -15.62 -21.64 -3.92
C ASN A 65 -14.40 -21.75 -4.82
N PHE A 66 -13.54 -20.73 -4.85
CA PHE A 66 -12.28 -20.74 -5.61
C PHE A 66 -11.37 -21.89 -5.15
N VAL A 67 -11.11 -21.97 -3.84
CA VAL A 67 -10.27 -23.04 -3.26
C VAL A 67 -10.84 -24.42 -3.55
N HIS A 68 -12.16 -24.58 -3.47
CA HIS A 68 -12.82 -25.85 -3.82
C HIS A 68 -12.71 -26.18 -5.31
N THR A 69 -12.93 -25.20 -6.18
CA THR A 69 -12.94 -25.38 -7.65
C THR A 69 -11.57 -25.79 -8.20
N PHE A 70 -10.50 -25.28 -7.60
CA PHE A 70 -9.13 -25.51 -8.07
C PHE A 70 -8.32 -26.47 -7.17
N ASP A 71 -8.97 -27.19 -6.25
CA ASP A 71 -8.35 -28.14 -5.32
C ASP A 71 -7.16 -27.55 -4.53
N LEU A 72 -7.33 -26.33 -4.03
CA LEU A 72 -6.31 -25.57 -3.30
C LEU A 72 -6.44 -25.66 -1.79
N GLN A 73 -7.11 -26.69 -1.26
CA GLN A 73 -7.30 -26.86 0.18
C GLN A 73 -5.95 -27.05 0.91
N ASN A 74 -5.93 -26.72 2.19
CA ASN A 74 -4.79 -26.87 3.11
C ASN A 74 -3.53 -26.08 2.69
N LYS A 75 -3.69 -25.02 1.90
CA LYS A 75 -2.60 -24.10 1.57
C LYS A 75 -2.53 -22.98 2.60
N ARG A 76 -1.29 -22.61 2.97
CA ARG A 76 -1.03 -21.40 3.77
C ARG A 76 -1.37 -20.17 2.95
N ILE A 77 -2.13 -19.26 3.52
CA ILE A 77 -2.59 -18.03 2.88
C ILE A 77 -1.80 -16.85 3.43
N PHE A 78 -1.29 -16.02 2.53
CA PHE A 78 -0.70 -14.73 2.85
C PHE A 78 -1.45 -13.66 2.06
N ILE A 79 -1.91 -12.63 2.75
CA ILE A 79 -2.75 -11.60 2.12
C ILE A 79 -1.89 -10.36 1.90
N SER A 80 -1.96 -9.79 0.71
CA SER A 80 -1.29 -8.52 0.43
C SER A 80 -2.21 -7.51 -0.24
N GLY A 81 -1.86 -6.24 -0.11
CA GLY A 81 -2.62 -5.15 -0.68
C GLY A 81 -1.95 -3.79 -0.50
N GLU A 82 -2.60 -2.76 -1.01
CA GLU A 82 -2.12 -1.38 -0.96
C GLU A 82 -3.27 -0.39 -0.74
N SER A 83 -2.99 0.77 -0.15
CA SER A 83 -3.96 1.86 -0.05
C SER A 83 -5.17 1.50 0.82
N TYR A 84 -6.39 1.64 0.31
CA TYR A 84 -7.62 1.20 1.00
C TYR A 84 -7.63 -0.30 1.33
N ALA A 85 -6.74 -1.11 0.75
CA ALA A 85 -6.47 -2.46 1.23
C ALA A 85 -6.05 -2.55 2.69
N GLY A 86 -5.54 -1.45 3.26
CA GLY A 86 -5.34 -1.32 4.69
C GLY A 86 -6.59 -1.61 5.52
N VAL A 87 -7.77 -1.38 4.94
CA VAL A 87 -9.07 -1.78 5.47
C VAL A 87 -9.38 -3.22 5.08
N TYR A 88 -9.40 -3.56 3.79
CA TYR A 88 -9.91 -4.89 3.44
C TYR A 88 -9.00 -6.05 3.84
N VAL A 89 -7.67 -5.89 3.95
CA VAL A 89 -6.77 -6.98 4.37
C VAL A 89 -7.08 -7.42 5.80
N PRO A 90 -7.12 -6.53 6.81
CA PRO A 90 -7.60 -6.89 8.13
C PRO A 90 -9.00 -7.49 8.16
N PHE A 91 -9.97 -6.90 7.45
CA PHE A 91 -11.34 -7.38 7.45
C PHE A 91 -11.47 -8.78 6.85
N VAL A 92 -10.91 -9.02 5.67
CA VAL A 92 -10.91 -10.33 5.00
C VAL A 92 -10.10 -11.34 5.81
N GLY A 93 -8.90 -10.99 6.26
CA GLY A 93 -8.03 -11.89 7.02
C GLY A 93 -8.66 -12.31 8.34
N ALA A 94 -9.25 -11.37 9.08
CA ALA A 94 -10.00 -11.67 10.29
C ALA A 94 -11.22 -12.55 10.00
N ALA A 95 -12.03 -12.22 8.99
CA ALA A 95 -13.21 -13.02 8.62
C ALA A 95 -12.86 -14.46 8.22
N MET A 96 -11.73 -14.65 7.51
CA MET A 96 -11.16 -15.97 7.19
C MET A 96 -10.75 -16.72 8.45
N LEU A 97 -9.98 -16.08 9.33
CA LEU A 97 -9.54 -16.66 10.59
C LEU A 97 -10.74 -17.03 11.50
N ASP A 98 -11.81 -16.22 11.50
CA ASP A 98 -13.03 -16.46 12.27
C ASP A 98 -13.81 -17.71 11.82
N LYS A 99 -13.62 -18.18 10.58
CA LYS A 99 -14.20 -19.46 10.14
C LYS A 99 -13.63 -20.66 10.86
N ASN A 100 -12.44 -20.54 11.45
CA ASN A 100 -11.75 -21.63 12.17
C ASN A 100 -11.66 -22.93 11.35
N ASP A 101 -11.42 -22.79 10.05
CA ASP A 101 -11.36 -23.89 9.08
C ASP A 101 -10.07 -23.77 8.26
N PRO A 102 -8.95 -24.34 8.74
CA PRO A 102 -7.66 -24.24 8.06
C PRO A 102 -7.63 -25.03 6.73
N THR A 103 -8.64 -25.85 6.43
CA THR A 103 -8.74 -26.49 5.12
C THR A 103 -8.97 -25.45 4.02
N TYR A 104 -9.67 -24.34 4.33
CA TYR A 104 -9.96 -23.27 3.36
C TYR A 104 -9.31 -21.92 3.69
N PHE A 105 -9.01 -21.66 4.97
CA PHE A 105 -8.72 -20.31 5.47
C PHE A 105 -7.47 -20.24 6.37
N ASP A 106 -6.41 -20.98 6.03
CA ASP A 106 -5.16 -21.02 6.82
C ASP A 106 -4.30 -19.75 6.65
N VAL A 107 -4.77 -18.60 7.12
CA VAL A 107 -4.05 -17.31 7.06
C VAL A 107 -2.83 -17.33 7.98
N LYS A 108 -1.65 -17.07 7.41
CA LYS A 108 -0.34 -17.11 8.10
C LYS A 108 0.36 -15.76 8.20
N GLY A 109 -0.20 -14.71 7.60
CA GLY A 109 0.35 -13.37 7.70
C GLY A 109 -0.16 -12.46 6.60
N ALA A 110 0.25 -11.20 6.68
CA ALA A 110 -0.09 -10.22 5.68
C ALA A 110 1.01 -9.18 5.48
N VAL A 111 1.12 -8.65 4.26
CA VAL A 111 1.94 -7.48 3.97
C VAL A 111 1.15 -6.48 3.16
N TYR A 112 1.08 -5.23 3.61
CA TYR A 112 0.36 -4.21 2.85
C TYR A 112 1.05 -2.85 2.86
N TYR A 113 0.95 -2.17 1.72
CA TYR A 113 1.77 -1.01 1.35
C TYR A 113 0.94 0.27 1.38
N ASN A 114 1.52 1.33 1.96
CA ASN A 114 0.90 2.63 2.17
C ASN A 114 -0.60 2.55 2.51
N PRO A 115 -0.97 1.81 3.56
CA PRO A 115 -2.35 1.49 3.81
C PRO A 115 -3.12 2.59 4.54
N VAL A 116 -4.43 2.65 4.30
CA VAL A 116 -5.36 3.26 5.26
C VAL A 116 -5.28 2.45 6.56
N MET A 117 -4.88 3.11 7.63
CA MET A 117 -4.73 2.49 8.95
C MET A 117 -5.86 2.93 9.89
N PRO A 118 -6.15 2.15 10.96
CA PRO A 118 -7.19 2.52 11.90
C PRO A 118 -7.00 3.93 12.44
N HIS A 119 -8.13 4.63 12.53
CA HIS A 119 -8.24 6.00 13.01
C HIS A 119 -7.56 7.12 12.19
N GLY A 120 -6.94 6.82 11.04
CA GLY A 120 -6.22 7.83 10.25
C GLY A 120 -7.09 9.01 9.83
N ASP A 121 -8.22 8.70 9.18
CA ASP A 121 -9.10 9.70 8.59
C ASP A 121 -9.98 10.40 9.64
N ASN A 122 -10.58 9.63 10.57
CA ASN A 122 -11.50 10.21 11.55
C ASN A 122 -10.79 11.12 12.57
N LEU A 123 -9.48 10.91 12.84
CA LEU A 123 -8.67 11.79 13.68
C LEU A 123 -7.91 12.88 12.89
N GLY A 124 -7.97 12.87 11.56
CA GLY A 124 -7.39 13.94 10.73
C GLY A 124 -5.85 13.92 10.69
N PHE A 125 -5.23 12.74 10.74
CA PHE A 125 -3.76 12.63 10.79
C PHE A 125 -3.05 13.19 9.56
N SER A 126 -3.71 13.26 8.40
CA SER A 126 -3.17 13.88 7.19
C SER A 126 -2.86 15.37 7.38
N HIS A 127 -3.65 16.08 8.20
CA HIS A 127 -3.37 17.45 8.59
C HIS A 127 -2.15 17.50 9.52
N ALA A 128 -2.13 16.67 10.56
CA ALA A 128 -1.03 16.62 11.54
C ALA A 128 0.34 16.29 10.91
N ALA A 129 0.35 15.41 9.92
CA ALA A 129 1.57 14.95 9.26
C ALA A 129 2.14 15.96 8.24
N LEU A 130 1.28 16.79 7.64
CA LEU A 130 1.65 17.61 6.47
C LEU A 130 2.79 18.60 6.73
N PRO A 131 2.88 19.34 7.85
CA PRO A 131 4.00 20.26 8.07
C PRO A 131 5.37 19.55 8.01
N ALA A 132 5.47 18.39 8.66
CA ALA A 132 6.70 17.60 8.68
C ALA A 132 7.00 17.02 7.29
N PHE A 133 5.99 16.52 6.59
CA PHE A 133 6.13 16.00 5.22
C PHE A 133 6.59 17.09 4.24
N HIS A 134 5.95 18.26 4.30
CA HIS A 134 6.31 19.44 3.51
C HIS A 134 7.77 19.85 3.73
N ARG A 135 8.21 19.97 5.00
CA ARG A 135 9.59 20.38 5.31
C ARG A 135 10.62 19.34 4.89
N TYR A 136 10.32 18.05 5.06
CA TYR A 136 11.23 16.98 4.64
C TYR A 136 11.48 17.00 3.12
N TRP A 137 10.45 17.32 2.34
CA TRP A 137 10.49 17.35 0.88
C TRP A 137 10.47 18.77 0.29
N GLU A 138 10.90 19.79 1.05
CA GLU A 138 10.77 21.21 0.65
C GLU A 138 11.40 21.49 -0.72
N ASN A 139 12.58 20.92 -0.98
CA ASN A 139 13.30 21.07 -2.24
C ASN A 139 12.61 20.39 -3.43
N VAL A 140 11.79 19.36 -3.19
CA VAL A 140 11.02 18.67 -4.22
C VAL A 140 9.77 19.47 -4.58
N PHE A 141 9.10 20.07 -3.60
CA PHE A 141 7.88 20.83 -3.85
C PHE A 141 8.12 22.20 -4.49
N GLY A 142 9.26 22.83 -4.22
CA GLY A 142 9.61 24.11 -4.84
C GLY A 142 8.61 25.23 -4.57
N LEU A 143 7.88 25.18 -3.44
CA LEU A 143 6.82 26.14 -3.14
C LEU A 143 7.40 27.54 -2.87
N PRO A 144 6.78 28.62 -3.39
CA PRO A 144 7.21 29.99 -3.11
C PRO A 144 7.19 30.30 -1.61
N SER A 145 8.09 31.18 -1.15
CA SER A 145 8.18 31.58 0.27
C SER A 145 6.84 32.04 0.85
N LYS A 146 6.01 32.73 0.07
CA LYS A 146 4.68 33.18 0.49
C LYS A 146 3.73 32.03 0.81
N VAL A 147 3.79 30.94 0.03
CA VAL A 147 3.00 29.74 0.30
C VAL A 147 3.49 29.05 1.58
N LYS A 148 4.81 28.96 1.76
CA LYS A 148 5.40 28.40 2.98
C LYS A 148 4.97 29.17 4.24
N GLU A 149 4.87 30.50 4.17
CA GLU A 149 4.31 31.32 5.25
C GLU A 149 2.84 30.97 5.57
N VAL A 150 2.02 30.71 4.55
CA VAL A 150 0.61 30.30 4.75
C VAL A 150 0.55 28.95 5.45
N LEU A 151 1.33 27.97 4.99
CA LEU A 151 1.37 26.64 5.61
C LEU A 151 1.87 26.69 7.05
N ASN A 152 2.86 27.54 7.35
CA ASN A 152 3.34 27.76 8.71
C ASN A 152 2.27 28.40 9.61
N LYS A 153 1.51 29.37 9.11
CA LYS A 153 0.39 29.97 9.86
C LYS A 153 -0.70 28.96 10.16
N ASP A 154 -1.04 28.08 9.21
CA ASP A 154 -2.00 27.01 9.47
C ASP A 154 -1.45 26.01 10.50
N ASN A 155 -0.17 25.65 10.41
CA ASN A 155 0.50 24.79 11.40
C ASN A 155 0.46 25.39 12.81
N GLU A 156 0.78 26.68 12.97
CA GLU A 156 0.73 27.38 14.26
C GLU A 156 -0.71 27.47 14.80
N LYS A 157 -1.66 27.87 13.95
CA LYS A 157 -3.08 28.02 14.31
C LYS A 157 -3.69 26.69 14.76
N CYS A 158 -3.38 25.60 14.08
CA CYS A 158 -3.93 24.27 14.36
C CYS A 158 -3.06 23.46 15.34
N GLY A 159 -1.88 23.95 15.73
CA GLY A 159 -0.96 23.25 16.64
C GLY A 159 -0.42 21.91 16.12
N LEU A 160 -0.21 21.77 14.81
CA LEU A 160 0.04 20.47 14.16
C LEU A 160 1.40 19.86 14.54
N ASP A 161 2.46 20.66 14.60
CA ASP A 161 3.77 20.18 15.06
C ASP A 161 3.72 19.70 16.52
N ASN A 162 2.99 20.41 17.38
CA ASN A 162 2.79 19.98 18.76
C ASN A 162 1.99 18.68 18.84
N TYR A 163 0.96 18.55 18.00
CA TYR A 163 0.19 17.32 17.89
C TYR A 163 1.09 16.15 17.46
N LEU A 164 1.86 16.32 16.39
CA LEU A 164 2.74 15.29 15.85
C LEU A 164 3.79 14.86 16.88
N ASN A 165 4.49 15.83 17.49
CA ASN A 165 5.54 15.57 18.48
C ASN A 165 5.02 14.91 19.75
N LYS A 166 3.79 15.24 20.17
CA LYS A 166 3.15 14.64 21.36
C LYS A 166 2.75 13.18 21.13
N HIS A 167 2.25 12.84 19.94
CA HIS A 167 1.66 11.53 19.68
C HIS A 167 2.64 10.54 19.01
N LEU A 168 3.69 11.04 18.34
CA LEU A 168 4.80 10.22 17.85
C LEU A 168 5.92 10.06 18.91
N THR A 169 5.53 9.69 20.13
CA THR A 169 6.44 9.29 21.20
C THR A 169 6.38 7.79 21.44
N TYR A 170 7.40 7.25 22.12
CA TYR A 170 7.57 5.82 22.36
C TYR A 170 7.95 5.62 23.84
N PRO A 171 7.06 5.07 24.69
CA PRO A 171 5.67 4.68 24.38
C PRO A 171 4.78 5.88 24.01
N PRO A 172 3.67 5.65 23.29
CA PRO A 172 2.74 6.73 22.92
C PRO A 172 1.92 7.20 24.13
N PRO A 173 1.38 8.44 24.10
CA PRO A 173 0.46 8.90 25.12
C PRO A 173 -0.85 8.11 25.07
N ALA A 174 -1.48 7.92 26.23
CA ALA A 174 -2.76 7.24 26.35
C ALA A 174 -3.85 7.89 25.48
N ARG A 175 -4.71 7.06 24.89
CA ARG A 175 -5.94 7.47 24.20
C ARG A 175 -7.04 7.91 25.20
N PRO A 176 -8.09 8.64 24.75
CA PRO A 176 -8.35 9.11 23.39
C PRO A 176 -7.49 10.30 22.99
N TRP A 177 -7.13 10.36 21.71
CA TRP A 177 -6.45 11.54 21.13
C TRP A 177 -7.47 12.50 20.54
N PRO A 178 -7.21 13.82 20.61
CA PRO A 178 -8.13 14.79 20.02
C PRO A 178 -8.11 14.67 18.49
N LYS A 179 -9.27 14.87 17.86
CA LYS A 179 -9.33 14.99 16.40
C LYS A 179 -8.65 16.28 15.96
N VAL A 180 -7.85 16.21 14.90
CA VAL A 180 -7.37 17.40 14.19
C VAL A 180 -8.42 17.80 13.18
N ASP A 181 -9.24 18.78 13.54
CA ASP A 181 -10.30 19.32 12.70
C ASP A 181 -10.08 20.79 12.34
N ASN A 182 -10.91 21.30 11.44
CA ASN A 182 -10.95 22.73 11.06
C ASN A 182 -9.60 23.32 10.61
N CYS A 183 -8.74 22.50 10.01
CA CYS A 183 -7.41 22.91 9.54
C CYS A 183 -7.30 22.88 8.02
N HIS A 184 -6.99 24.04 7.42
CA HIS A 184 -6.97 24.21 5.95
C HIS A 184 -5.61 23.93 5.31
N ILE A 185 -4.60 23.51 6.08
CA ILE A 185 -3.23 23.30 5.58
C ILE A 185 -3.14 22.37 4.37
N THR A 186 -3.90 21.29 4.36
CA THR A 186 -3.93 20.32 3.25
C THR A 186 -4.56 20.93 2.00
N ALA A 187 -5.64 21.71 2.16
CA ALA A 187 -6.29 22.42 1.06
C ALA A 187 -5.38 23.50 0.47
N HIS A 188 -4.77 24.34 1.30
CA HIS A 188 -3.82 25.37 0.85
C HIS A 188 -2.59 24.77 0.16
N PHE A 189 -2.05 23.67 0.70
CA PHE A 189 -0.97 22.95 0.05
C PHE A 189 -1.41 22.43 -1.33
N ARG A 190 -2.54 21.73 -1.41
CA ARG A 190 -3.07 21.15 -2.66
C ARG A 190 -3.32 22.20 -3.73
N GLN A 191 -3.93 23.32 -3.35
CA GLN A 191 -4.18 24.42 -4.28
C GLN A 191 -2.86 25.00 -4.81
N SER A 192 -1.86 25.16 -3.94
CA SER A 192 -0.58 25.77 -4.32
C SER A 192 0.29 24.84 -5.15
N ILE A 193 0.40 23.56 -4.76
CA ILE A 193 1.28 22.61 -5.44
C ILE A 193 0.80 22.33 -6.87
N ASN A 194 -0.50 22.32 -7.14
CA ASN A 194 -1.03 22.13 -8.49
C ASN A 194 -0.72 23.32 -9.42
N VAL A 195 -0.48 24.51 -8.88
CA VAL A 195 -0.01 25.67 -9.64
C VAL A 195 1.50 25.58 -9.89
N THR A 196 2.27 25.17 -8.88
CA THR A 196 3.74 25.02 -8.99
C THR A 196 4.15 23.83 -9.87
N ASN A 197 3.46 22.70 -9.73
CA ASN A 197 3.67 21.46 -10.47
C ASN A 197 2.30 20.93 -10.95
N PRO A 198 1.88 21.24 -12.19
CA PRO A 198 0.61 20.75 -12.73
C PRO A 198 0.59 19.23 -12.95
N CYS A 199 1.75 18.56 -12.94
CA CYS A 199 1.87 17.10 -12.99
C CYS A 199 2.10 16.48 -11.60
N PHE A 200 1.77 17.19 -10.51
CA PHE A 200 2.02 16.69 -9.16
C PHE A 200 1.40 15.32 -8.94
N ASN A 201 2.25 14.29 -8.81
CA ASN A 201 1.81 12.95 -8.53
C ASN A 201 1.65 12.75 -7.03
N ILE A 202 0.42 12.52 -6.61
CA ILE A 202 0.05 12.33 -5.21
C ILE A 202 0.58 10.99 -4.67
N TYR A 203 0.81 10.03 -5.55
CA TYR A 203 1.30 8.70 -5.23
C TYR A 203 2.82 8.64 -5.18
N HIS A 204 3.53 9.54 -5.86
CA HIS A 204 5.00 9.59 -5.81
C HIS A 204 5.49 10.99 -6.17
N ILE A 205 5.80 11.77 -5.15
CA ILE A 205 6.09 13.21 -5.31
C ILE A 205 7.36 13.53 -6.11
N LEU A 206 8.20 12.53 -6.39
CA LEU A 206 9.40 12.66 -7.21
C LEU A 206 9.08 12.63 -8.71
N ASP A 207 7.87 12.16 -9.09
CA ASP A 207 7.42 12.21 -10.48
C ASP A 207 7.10 13.66 -10.88
N GLN A 208 7.52 14.02 -12.09
CA GLN A 208 7.35 15.37 -12.65
C GLN A 208 6.78 15.28 -14.08
N CYS A 209 6.48 16.44 -14.67
CA CYS A 209 6.11 16.49 -16.08
C CYS A 209 7.27 15.97 -16.98
N PRO A 210 6.95 15.38 -18.14
CA PRO A 210 5.61 15.11 -18.67
C PRO A 210 4.91 13.93 -17.97
N VAL A 211 3.57 13.93 -17.96
CA VAL A 211 2.79 12.76 -17.51
C VAL A 211 3.08 11.60 -18.45
N VAL A 212 3.70 10.55 -17.93
CA VAL A 212 4.06 9.36 -18.71
C VAL A 212 2.80 8.54 -18.98
N LEU A 213 2.70 7.94 -20.16
CA LEU A 213 1.59 7.06 -20.50
C LEU A 213 1.59 5.81 -19.60
N ASP A 214 0.40 5.34 -19.29
CA ASP A 214 0.19 4.12 -18.52
C ASP A 214 -0.82 3.21 -19.21
N ALA A 215 -0.49 1.93 -19.30
CA ALA A 215 -1.34 0.94 -19.96
C ALA A 215 -2.71 0.75 -19.29
N LEU A 216 -2.82 1.09 -17.99
CA LEU A 216 -4.04 0.98 -17.19
C LEU A 216 -4.75 2.34 -17.02
N GLY A 217 -4.09 3.44 -17.41
CA GLY A 217 -4.67 4.77 -17.52
C GLY A 217 -4.46 5.68 -16.31
N ILE A 218 -3.77 5.23 -15.25
CA ILE A 218 -3.55 6.01 -14.02
C ILE A 218 -2.08 5.94 -13.53
N PRO A 219 -1.13 6.56 -14.25
CA PRO A 219 0.26 6.68 -13.78
C PRO A 219 0.39 7.59 -12.54
N SER A 220 -0.48 8.61 -12.45
CA SER A 220 -0.48 9.66 -11.42
C SER A 220 -1.81 10.41 -11.37
N ILE A 221 -2.36 10.69 -12.55
CA ILE A 221 -3.69 11.21 -12.82
C ILE A 221 -4.37 10.31 -13.84
N ILE A 222 -5.71 10.32 -13.91
CA ILE A 222 -6.42 9.62 -14.99
C ILE A 222 -6.09 10.33 -16.30
N TYR A 223 -5.27 9.69 -17.13
CA TYR A 223 -4.82 10.23 -18.41
C TYR A 223 -4.72 9.12 -19.45
N ALA A 224 -5.48 9.29 -20.52
CA ALA A 224 -5.38 8.50 -21.74
C ALA A 224 -5.44 9.47 -22.93
N PRO A 225 -4.40 9.53 -23.78
CA PRO A 225 -4.45 10.40 -24.96
C PRO A 225 -5.56 9.96 -25.92
N PRO A 226 -6.11 10.87 -26.74
CA PRO A 226 -7.16 10.52 -27.71
C PRO A 226 -6.77 9.32 -28.58
N GLY A 227 -7.66 8.33 -28.65
CA GLY A 227 -7.42 7.09 -29.41
C GLY A 227 -6.66 6.00 -28.65
N PHE A 228 -6.11 6.30 -27.46
CA PHE A 228 -5.52 5.28 -26.61
C PHE A 228 -6.61 4.38 -26.01
N LYS A 229 -6.39 3.07 -26.09
CA LYS A 229 -7.22 2.07 -25.42
C LYS A 229 -6.43 1.51 -24.26
N LEU A 230 -7.05 1.49 -23.07
CA LEU A 230 -6.49 0.78 -21.94
C LEU A 230 -6.26 -0.68 -22.32
N TRP A 231 -5.19 -1.27 -21.81
CA TRP A 231 -4.76 -2.61 -22.16
C TRP A 231 -5.89 -3.64 -21.99
N PHE A 232 -6.62 -3.59 -20.87
CA PHE A 232 -7.73 -4.51 -20.59
C PHE A 232 -8.98 -4.28 -21.45
N ASN A 233 -9.05 -3.18 -22.21
CA ASN A 233 -10.14 -2.88 -23.14
C ASN A 233 -9.78 -3.28 -24.59
N CYS A 234 -8.88 -4.24 -24.76
CA CYS A 234 -8.49 -4.75 -26.06
C CYS A 234 -9.52 -5.78 -26.61
N PRO A 235 -9.89 -5.74 -27.90
CA PRO A 235 -10.89 -6.67 -28.46
C PRO A 235 -10.50 -8.15 -28.38
N GLU A 236 -9.20 -8.43 -28.28
CA GLU A 236 -8.61 -9.77 -28.24
C GLU A 236 -8.44 -10.30 -26.81
N CYS A 237 -8.63 -9.44 -25.81
CA CYS A 237 -8.56 -9.79 -24.41
C CYS A 237 -9.82 -10.61 -24.07
N HIS A 238 -9.68 -11.70 -23.29
CA HIS A 238 -10.82 -12.48 -22.79
C HIS A 238 -11.60 -11.66 -21.74
N VAL A 239 -12.35 -10.66 -22.22
CA VAL A 239 -13.17 -9.77 -21.40
C VAL A 239 -14.56 -10.39 -21.23
N PRO A 240 -15.18 -10.32 -20.03
CA PRO A 240 -16.57 -10.75 -19.85
C PRO A 240 -17.49 -10.06 -20.87
N VAL A 241 -18.28 -10.85 -21.60
CA VAL A 241 -19.15 -10.36 -22.69
C VAL A 241 -20.12 -9.27 -22.22
N ASP A 242 -20.58 -9.40 -20.97
CA ASP A 242 -21.59 -8.51 -20.39
C ASP A 242 -20.99 -7.18 -19.84
N HIS A 243 -19.67 -7.10 -19.68
CA HIS A 243 -18.97 -5.93 -19.14
C HIS A 243 -17.65 -5.67 -19.87
N PRO A 244 -17.71 -5.14 -21.12
CA PRO A 244 -16.56 -5.05 -22.00
C PRO A 244 -15.56 -3.93 -21.65
N THR A 245 -15.90 -3.05 -20.70
CA THR A 245 -15.07 -1.90 -20.33
C THR A 245 -14.54 -2.02 -18.90
N TRP A 246 -13.25 -2.30 -18.81
CA TRP A 246 -12.44 -2.23 -17.62
C TRP A 246 -12.00 -0.79 -17.32
N ARG A 247 -11.91 -0.47 -16.03
CA ARG A 247 -11.19 0.68 -15.49
C ARG A 247 -10.49 0.25 -14.21
N GLU A 248 -9.35 0.86 -13.95
CA GLU A 248 -8.55 0.58 -12.76
C GLU A 248 -9.28 0.93 -11.46
N CYS A 249 -9.97 2.06 -11.44
CA CYS A 249 -10.83 2.48 -10.34
C CYS A 249 -12.25 2.70 -10.85
N GLN A 250 -13.22 2.23 -10.08
CA GLN A 250 -14.64 2.39 -10.35
C GLN A 250 -15.30 3.03 -9.13
N ASP A 251 -16.28 3.88 -9.39
CA ASP A 251 -17.15 4.41 -8.34
C ASP A 251 -18.16 3.32 -7.91
N HIS A 252 -18.76 3.49 -6.74
CA HIS A 252 -19.94 2.73 -6.30
C HIS A 252 -19.71 1.25 -5.92
N VAL A 253 -18.78 0.98 -4.99
CA VAL A 253 -18.58 -0.37 -4.41
C VAL A 253 -19.41 -0.67 -3.16
N TYR A 254 -20.20 0.30 -2.69
CA TYR A 254 -21.16 0.17 -1.59
C TYR A 254 -22.52 0.76 -1.97
N ILE A 255 -23.61 0.21 -1.40
CA ILE A 255 -25.00 0.62 -1.71
C ILE A 255 -25.25 2.12 -1.45
N ASP A 256 -24.68 2.66 -0.37
CA ASP A 256 -24.88 4.06 0.03
C ASP A 256 -23.76 4.99 -0.48
N HIS A 257 -22.88 4.46 -1.34
CA HIS A 257 -21.72 5.16 -1.89
C HIS A 257 -20.75 5.74 -0.86
N ASN A 258 -20.84 5.27 0.39
CA ASN A 258 -20.09 5.82 1.50
C ASN A 258 -19.15 4.78 2.10
N ALA A 259 -17.86 4.93 1.80
CA ALA A 259 -16.78 4.08 2.31
C ALA A 259 -16.26 4.56 3.68
N ILE A 260 -17.12 5.08 4.56
CA ILE A 260 -16.65 5.53 5.89
C ILE A 260 -16.28 4.29 6.70
N THR A 261 -14.98 4.03 6.78
CA THR A 261 -14.44 2.98 7.63
C THR A 261 -14.64 3.36 9.10
N ASN A 262 -15.30 2.49 9.86
CA ASN A 262 -15.37 2.61 11.30
C ASN A 262 -14.00 2.29 11.90
N GLY A 263 -13.29 3.32 12.39
CA GLY A 263 -11.94 3.17 12.93
C GLY A 263 -11.83 2.17 14.09
N THR A 264 -12.88 2.02 14.91
CA THR A 264 -12.87 1.04 16.01
C THR A 264 -13.00 -0.39 15.50
N GLU A 265 -13.91 -0.64 14.56
CA GLU A 265 -14.03 -1.96 13.94
C GLU A 265 -12.76 -2.32 13.16
N HIS A 266 -12.21 -1.35 12.42
CA HIS A 266 -10.95 -1.52 11.70
C HIS A 266 -9.80 -1.88 12.64
N GLU A 267 -9.70 -1.23 13.80
CA GLU A 267 -8.71 -1.60 14.82
C GLU A 267 -8.93 -3.04 15.33
N GLN A 268 -10.17 -3.47 15.59
CA GLN A 268 -10.47 -4.83 16.03
C GLN A 268 -10.07 -5.89 14.98
N ARG A 269 -10.34 -5.61 13.69
CA ARG A 269 -9.94 -6.51 12.59
C ARG A 269 -8.42 -6.53 12.43
N PHE A 270 -7.75 -5.39 12.58
CA PHE A 270 -6.30 -5.29 12.60
C PHE A 270 -5.68 -6.09 13.75
N GLN A 271 -6.21 -5.94 14.97
CA GLN A 271 -5.80 -6.73 16.14
C GLN A 271 -5.94 -8.23 15.88
N THR A 272 -7.09 -8.65 15.36
CA THR A 272 -7.36 -10.07 15.09
C THR A 272 -6.30 -10.68 14.18
N ILE A 273 -5.95 -10.02 13.07
CA ILE A 273 -4.94 -10.57 12.14
C ILE A 273 -3.52 -10.51 12.73
N VAL A 274 -3.15 -9.43 13.42
CA VAL A 274 -1.81 -9.29 14.02
C VAL A 274 -1.61 -10.34 15.12
N GLU A 275 -2.55 -10.47 16.04
CA GLU A 275 -2.40 -11.30 17.23
C GLU A 275 -2.49 -12.80 16.90
N ARG A 276 -3.35 -13.18 15.94
CA ARG A 276 -3.53 -14.59 15.57
C ARG A 276 -2.49 -15.11 14.58
N THR A 277 -1.82 -14.24 13.82
CA THR A 277 -0.77 -14.65 12.87
C THR A 277 0.65 -14.35 13.36
N ASN A 278 0.80 -13.33 14.21
CA ASN A 278 2.10 -12.81 14.67
C ASN A 278 3.08 -12.51 13.52
N ASN A 279 2.54 -12.18 12.34
CA ASN A 279 3.28 -12.02 11.08
C ASN A 279 2.58 -11.03 10.15
N VAL A 280 2.41 -9.79 10.61
CA VAL A 280 1.81 -8.71 9.82
C VAL A 280 2.82 -7.60 9.58
N HIS A 281 2.94 -7.16 8.33
CA HIS A 281 3.88 -6.11 7.92
C HIS A 281 3.16 -4.97 7.21
N VAL A 282 3.25 -3.76 7.75
CA VAL A 282 2.90 -2.52 7.05
C VAL A 282 4.14 -1.82 6.51
N ALA A 283 4.15 -1.48 5.24
CA ALA A 283 5.24 -0.71 4.63
C ALA A 283 4.74 0.65 4.13
N SER A 284 5.56 1.68 4.24
CA SER A 284 5.27 3.02 3.71
C SER A 284 6.39 3.49 2.78
N GLY A 285 6.07 3.92 1.57
CA GLY A 285 6.97 4.71 0.74
C GLY A 285 7.09 6.14 1.26
N GLN A 286 8.32 6.62 1.44
CA GLN A 286 8.60 7.95 1.99
C GLN A 286 8.13 9.12 1.11
N ALA A 287 7.97 8.89 -0.19
CA ALA A 287 7.53 9.86 -1.18
C ALA A 287 6.02 9.77 -1.49
N ASP A 288 5.24 9.07 -0.68
CA ASP A 288 3.78 9.05 -0.79
C ASP A 288 3.16 10.28 -0.12
N TYR A 289 2.44 11.10 -0.88
CA TYR A 289 1.65 12.20 -0.32
C TYR A 289 0.24 11.75 0.06
N MET A 290 -0.35 10.82 -0.69
CA MET A 290 -1.73 10.37 -0.49
C MET A 290 -1.92 9.81 0.93
N ILE A 291 -1.02 8.92 1.36
CA ILE A 291 -0.96 8.42 2.72
C ILE A 291 0.47 8.63 3.25
N GLN A 292 0.70 9.84 3.76
CA GLN A 292 2.02 10.26 4.23
C GLN A 292 2.57 9.28 5.28
N PRO A 293 3.88 8.98 5.31
CA PRO A 293 4.46 8.02 6.27
C PRO A 293 4.13 8.30 7.73
N ASN A 294 4.02 9.58 8.11
CA ASN A 294 3.66 10.00 9.46
C ASN A 294 2.16 9.80 9.77
N VAL A 295 1.28 9.74 8.76
CA VAL A 295 -0.12 9.31 8.94
C VAL A 295 -0.16 7.86 9.40
N THR A 296 0.55 6.98 8.66
CA THR A 296 0.68 5.56 9.01
C THR A 296 1.29 5.39 10.40
N THR A 297 2.35 6.14 10.71
CA THR A 297 3.05 6.04 12.00
C THR A 297 2.17 6.53 13.16
N LEU A 298 1.42 7.63 12.98
CA LEU A 298 0.45 8.11 13.98
C LEU A 298 -0.63 7.06 14.23
N ALA A 299 -1.17 6.47 13.17
CA ALA A 299 -2.16 5.40 13.28
C ALA A 299 -1.62 4.19 14.02
N ILE A 300 -0.41 3.73 13.70
CA ILE A 300 0.26 2.66 14.44
C ILE A 300 0.38 3.01 15.93
N GLN A 301 0.88 4.21 16.27
CA GLN A 301 0.99 4.66 17.67
C GLN A 301 -0.38 4.79 18.38
N GLY A 302 -1.46 4.98 17.63
CA GLY A 302 -2.84 5.02 18.14
C GLY A 302 -3.50 3.65 18.30
N THR A 303 -3.03 2.63 17.60
CA THR A 303 -3.57 1.26 17.68
C THR A 303 -3.02 0.48 18.88
N ILE A 304 -3.83 -0.44 19.41
CA ILE A 304 -3.42 -1.42 20.42
C ILE A 304 -3.29 -2.77 19.74
N TRP A 305 -2.24 -3.52 20.07
CA TRP A 305 -2.12 -4.95 19.72
C TRP A 305 -1.25 -5.67 20.75
N ASN A 306 -1.55 -6.94 20.98
CA ASN A 306 -0.85 -7.79 21.95
C ASN A 306 -0.69 -7.08 23.31
N GLY A 307 -1.77 -6.42 23.76
CA GLY A 307 -1.88 -5.80 25.08
C GLY A 307 -1.20 -4.43 25.26
N LYS A 308 -0.58 -3.83 24.24
CA LYS A 308 0.04 -2.49 24.34
C LYS A 308 -0.34 -1.58 23.18
N GLN A 309 -0.46 -0.28 23.46
CA GLN A 309 -0.69 0.77 22.47
C GLN A 309 0.61 1.17 21.79
N GLY A 310 0.65 1.14 20.45
CA GLY A 310 1.79 1.59 19.64
C GLY A 310 3.08 0.82 19.88
N PHE A 311 4.12 1.20 19.15
CA PHE A 311 5.47 0.77 19.45
C PHE A 311 5.93 1.40 20.77
N GLN A 312 6.61 0.61 21.58
CA GLN A 312 7.15 1.01 22.87
C GLN A 312 8.57 1.58 22.72
N GLU A 313 9.26 1.21 21.66
CA GLU A 313 10.59 1.68 21.33
C GLU A 313 10.57 2.45 20.01
N LYS A 314 11.40 3.49 19.91
CA LYS A 314 11.51 4.28 18.69
C LYS A 314 12.15 3.43 17.58
N PRO A 315 11.52 3.31 16.40
CA PRO A 315 12.13 2.68 15.23
C PRO A 315 13.49 3.28 14.89
N SER A 316 14.53 2.44 14.80
CA SER A 316 15.91 2.85 14.52
C SER A 316 16.67 1.91 13.60
N ALA A 317 16.20 0.67 13.44
CA ALA A 317 16.86 -0.32 12.59
C ALA A 317 16.75 0.05 11.11
N GLU A 318 17.83 -0.23 10.39
CA GLU A 318 17.93 -0.01 8.95
C GLU A 318 17.27 -1.16 8.19
N LEU A 319 16.53 -0.84 7.13
CA LEU A 319 16.05 -1.82 6.15
C LEU A 319 17.16 -2.04 5.13
N LEU A 320 17.76 -3.24 5.13
CA LEU A 320 18.93 -3.58 4.32
C LEU A 320 18.58 -4.56 3.20
N LEU A 321 18.97 -4.20 1.98
CA LEU A 321 19.00 -5.10 0.82
C LEU A 321 20.42 -5.57 0.52
N PRO A 322 20.60 -6.77 -0.05
CA PRO A 322 21.91 -7.19 -0.56
C PRO A 322 22.35 -6.27 -1.70
N THR A 323 23.65 -5.97 -1.75
CA THR A 323 24.22 -5.18 -2.85
C THR A 323 24.29 -6.01 -4.12
N ILE A 324 23.84 -5.44 -5.23
CA ILE A 324 23.94 -6.02 -6.57
C ILE A 324 24.93 -5.18 -7.38
N ASN A 325 25.77 -5.83 -8.17
CA ASN A 325 26.60 -5.13 -9.15
C ASN A 325 25.72 -4.75 -10.36
N ASN A 326 25.15 -3.56 -10.32
CA ASN A 326 24.33 -3.04 -11.41
C ASN A 326 25.23 -2.66 -12.60
N ASN A 327 24.99 -3.29 -13.76
CA ASN A 327 25.68 -3.02 -15.01
C ASN A 327 24.71 -3.13 -16.20
N ASP A 328 25.20 -2.80 -17.39
CA ASP A 328 24.36 -2.76 -18.60
C ASP A 328 23.79 -4.13 -19.00
N ASP A 329 24.44 -5.23 -18.58
CA ASP A 329 24.00 -6.60 -18.88
C ASP A 329 22.82 -7.05 -18.02
N ASN A 330 22.53 -6.35 -16.91
CA ASN A 330 21.56 -6.78 -15.91
C ASN A 330 20.53 -5.71 -15.51
N VAL A 331 20.31 -4.70 -16.37
CA VAL A 331 19.35 -3.59 -16.19
C VAL A 331 18.00 -4.03 -15.62
N PRO A 332 17.33 -5.09 -16.11
CA PRO A 332 16.01 -5.47 -15.59
C PRO A 332 16.04 -5.91 -14.12
N SER A 333 17.21 -6.22 -13.57
CA SER A 333 17.43 -6.69 -12.20
C SER A 333 18.07 -5.65 -11.29
N TRP A 334 18.26 -4.43 -11.78
CA TRP A 334 18.83 -3.35 -10.97
C TRP A 334 18.04 -3.14 -9.68
N ALA A 335 18.78 -3.01 -8.58
CA ALA A 335 18.23 -2.62 -7.30
C ALA A 335 19.18 -1.73 -6.52
N GLY A 336 18.60 -0.90 -5.66
CA GLY A 336 19.33 -0.23 -4.61
C GLY A 336 19.87 -1.27 -3.62
N GLY A 337 21.18 -1.29 -3.41
CA GLY A 337 21.82 -2.10 -2.37
C GLY A 337 21.83 -1.39 -1.01
N ASN A 338 22.17 -2.14 0.04
CA ASN A 338 22.41 -1.60 1.37
C ASN A 338 21.16 -0.93 1.99
N VAL A 339 21.31 0.18 2.73
CA VAL A 339 20.22 0.86 3.43
C VAL A 339 19.20 1.46 2.47
N GLN A 340 18.03 0.82 2.39
CA GLN A 340 16.90 1.26 1.55
C GLN A 340 15.77 1.87 2.38
N GLY A 341 15.89 1.90 3.70
CA GLY A 341 14.79 2.30 4.56
C GLY A 341 15.07 2.18 6.05
N THR A 342 13.98 2.25 6.81
CA THR A 342 13.94 1.85 8.22
C THR A 342 12.98 0.69 8.39
N VAL A 343 13.17 -0.10 9.42
CA VAL A 343 12.29 -1.20 9.80
C VAL A 343 12.25 -1.34 11.31
N HIS A 344 11.11 -1.74 11.83
CA HIS A 344 10.93 -2.05 13.24
C HIS A 344 9.90 -3.15 13.40
N THR A 345 10.14 -4.07 14.33
CA THR A 345 9.24 -5.18 14.62
C THR A 345 9.00 -5.24 16.12
N GLU A 346 7.75 -5.23 16.54
CA GLU A 346 7.37 -5.42 17.94
C GLU A 346 6.08 -6.23 18.03
N ARG A 347 6.07 -7.25 18.91
CA ARG A 347 4.88 -8.04 19.24
C ARG A 347 4.12 -8.55 17.99
N GLY A 348 4.83 -9.16 17.04
CA GLY A 348 4.22 -9.76 15.84
C GLY A 348 3.84 -8.79 14.71
N PHE A 349 4.11 -7.51 14.89
CA PHE A 349 3.85 -6.48 13.90
C PHE A 349 5.14 -5.81 13.44
N THR A 350 5.34 -5.73 12.13
CA THR A 350 6.47 -5.06 11.49
C THR A 350 6.01 -3.81 10.76
N HIS A 351 6.71 -2.70 10.95
CA HIS A 351 6.57 -1.49 10.14
C HIS A 351 7.89 -1.22 9.41
N SER A 352 7.83 -0.90 8.12
CA SER A 352 8.99 -0.41 7.39
C SER A 352 8.68 0.83 6.57
N ALA A 353 9.73 1.61 6.30
CA ALA A 353 9.66 2.83 5.53
C ALA A 353 10.70 2.80 4.41
N ALA A 354 10.28 2.72 3.16
CA ALA A 354 11.14 2.66 1.98
C ALA A 354 11.49 4.08 1.51
N ARG A 355 12.79 4.43 1.47
CA ARG A 355 13.27 5.81 1.24
C ARG A 355 12.93 6.37 -0.13
N LEU A 356 13.09 5.56 -1.17
CA LEU A 356 12.98 5.97 -2.58
C LEU A 356 11.70 5.42 -3.22
N SER A 357 10.59 5.47 -2.49
CA SER A 357 9.36 4.82 -2.92
C SER A 357 8.13 5.66 -2.59
N GLY A 358 7.11 5.57 -3.44
CA GLY A 358 5.80 6.20 -3.26
C GLY A 358 4.74 5.25 -2.68
N HIS A 359 3.48 5.54 -2.96
CA HIS A 359 2.29 4.81 -2.56
C HIS A 359 2.38 3.33 -2.96
N MET A 360 2.79 3.10 -4.21
CA MET A 360 2.97 1.78 -4.78
C MET A 360 4.39 1.29 -4.54
N VAL A 361 4.70 0.84 -3.33
CA VAL A 361 6.06 0.38 -3.01
C VAL A 361 6.58 -0.70 -3.98
N PRO A 362 5.79 -1.71 -4.39
CA PRO A 362 6.23 -2.66 -5.40
C PRO A 362 6.57 -2.04 -6.76
N GLN A 363 5.90 -0.94 -7.13
CA GLN A 363 6.17 -0.22 -8.38
C GLN A 363 7.49 0.55 -8.31
N TYR A 364 7.68 1.35 -7.26
CA TYR A 364 8.81 2.29 -7.16
C TYR A 364 10.05 1.69 -6.51
N ALA A 365 9.90 0.66 -5.67
CA ALA A 365 10.99 -0.05 -5.01
C ALA A 365 10.75 -1.58 -5.03
N PRO A 366 10.74 -2.22 -6.21
CA PRO A 366 10.37 -3.63 -6.36
C PRO A 366 11.26 -4.59 -5.54
N ALA A 367 12.55 -4.30 -5.42
CA ALA A 367 13.48 -5.10 -4.62
C ALA A 367 13.16 -5.03 -3.11
N VAL A 368 12.70 -3.88 -2.62
CA VAL A 368 12.23 -3.71 -1.24
C VAL A 368 10.97 -4.54 -1.01
N ALA A 369 9.99 -4.43 -1.91
CA ALA A 369 8.77 -5.22 -1.83
C ALA A 369 9.06 -6.73 -1.88
N PHE A 370 9.96 -7.17 -2.75
CA PHE A 370 10.39 -8.57 -2.82
C PHE A 370 11.02 -9.04 -1.51
N ARG A 371 11.90 -8.25 -0.90
CA ARG A 371 12.49 -8.55 0.42
C ARG A 371 11.43 -8.64 1.52
N HIS A 372 10.40 -7.79 1.50
CA HIS A 372 9.28 -7.92 2.44
C HIS A 372 8.55 -9.25 2.28
N VAL A 373 8.32 -9.70 1.04
CA VAL A 373 7.71 -11.02 0.76
C VAL A 373 8.62 -12.16 1.23
N GLU A 374 9.94 -12.08 1.01
CA GLU A 374 10.89 -13.07 1.54
C GLU A 374 10.79 -13.18 3.07
N HIS A 375 10.69 -12.05 3.76
CA HIS A 375 10.55 -12.04 5.22
C HIS A 375 9.20 -12.61 5.66
N LEU A 376 8.10 -12.18 5.04
CA LEU A 376 6.75 -12.67 5.33
C LEU A 376 6.65 -14.19 5.19
N LEU A 377 7.31 -14.76 4.18
CA LEU A 377 7.35 -16.19 3.90
C LEU A 377 8.41 -16.96 4.72
N GLY A 378 9.19 -16.27 5.56
CA GLY A 378 10.25 -16.85 6.38
C GLY A 378 11.50 -17.28 5.61
N ARG A 379 11.69 -16.80 4.37
CA ARG A 379 12.87 -17.07 3.52
C ARG A 379 14.09 -16.29 4.00
N VAL A 380 13.89 -15.13 4.62
CA VAL A 380 14.92 -14.38 5.35
C VAL A 380 14.46 -14.12 6.77
N LYS A 381 15.39 -14.22 7.73
CA LYS A 381 15.07 -14.07 9.17
C LYS A 381 14.98 -12.61 9.62
N SER A 382 15.59 -11.68 8.88
CA SER A 382 15.69 -10.28 9.27
C SER A 382 15.69 -9.38 8.04
N LEU A 383 15.03 -8.23 8.19
CA LEU A 383 15.04 -7.13 7.22
C LEU A 383 16.24 -6.17 7.43
N SER A 384 17.07 -6.39 8.45
CA SER A 384 18.19 -5.53 8.84
C SER A 384 19.57 -6.20 8.72
N SER A 385 19.66 -7.33 8.01
CA SER A 385 20.94 -8.05 7.85
C SER A 385 21.54 -7.99 6.45
N GLY A 386 20.79 -7.49 5.45
CA GLY A 386 21.27 -7.45 4.06
C GLY A 386 21.52 -8.84 3.47
N ALA A 387 20.81 -9.87 3.95
CA ALA A 387 20.99 -11.26 3.51
C ALA A 387 20.89 -11.40 1.98
N PRO A 388 21.61 -12.35 1.34
CA PRO A 388 21.47 -12.63 -0.09
C PRO A 388 20.02 -12.93 -0.49
N TRP A 389 19.68 -12.71 -1.77
CA TRP A 389 18.38 -13.11 -2.31
C TRP A 389 18.20 -14.63 -2.19
N SER A 390 17.03 -15.06 -1.74
CA SER A 390 16.69 -16.49 -1.57
C SER A 390 16.40 -17.20 -2.90
N VAL A 391 16.34 -16.45 -4.00
CA VAL A 391 16.13 -16.94 -5.36
C VAL A 391 17.03 -16.19 -6.35
N ASN A 392 17.19 -16.75 -7.55
CA ASN A 392 17.93 -16.07 -8.60
C ASN A 392 17.11 -14.91 -9.19
N ILE A 393 17.60 -13.69 -9.00
CA ILE A 393 17.00 -12.46 -9.53
C ILE A 393 17.47 -12.18 -10.97
N SER A 394 18.52 -12.85 -11.47
CA SER A 394 19.06 -12.69 -12.83
C SER A 394 18.04 -12.98 -13.92
N THR A 395 18.16 -12.24 -15.02
CA THR A 395 17.39 -12.32 -16.26
C THR A 395 17.59 -13.62 -17.03
N SER A 396 18.52 -14.49 -16.62
CA SER A 396 18.74 -15.79 -17.26
C SER A 396 17.74 -16.88 -16.84
N PHE A 397 16.60 -16.53 -16.20
CA PHE A 397 15.56 -17.51 -15.92
C PHE A 397 14.88 -17.93 -17.21
N LYS A 398 15.41 -18.98 -17.85
CA LYS A 398 14.63 -19.78 -18.79
C LYS A 398 13.59 -20.53 -17.98
N TRP A 399 12.32 -20.20 -18.22
CA TRP A 399 11.18 -20.92 -17.66
C TRP A 399 11.36 -22.42 -17.93
N PRO A 400 11.30 -23.32 -16.93
CA PRO A 400 11.62 -24.73 -17.11
C PRO A 400 10.42 -25.55 -17.64
N TYR A 401 9.58 -24.98 -18.52
CA TYR A 401 8.54 -25.68 -19.26
C TYR A 401 8.36 -25.12 -20.66
#